data_AF-A0A958ZKF0-F1
#
_entry.id   AF-A0A958ZKF0-F1
#
_cell.length_a   1.000
_cell.length_b   1.000
_cell.length_c   1.000
_cell.angle_alpha   90.00
_cell.angle_beta   90.00
_cell.angle_gamma   90.00
#
_symmetry.space_group_name_H-M   'P 1'
#
loop_
_entity.id
_entity.type
_entity.pdbx_description
1 polymer ?
#
loop_
_entity_poly.entity_id
_entity_poly.type
_entity_poly.pdbx_seq_one_letter_code
_entity_poly.pdbx_strand_id
1 'polypeptide(L)'
;PVASVNRVSKKEVNLLGRDIRYIKTGIPPIKEARKYFFNTPGFYILFLLPYGVLLLAWWMAIRRRRQNADVAGLRQRRAGKEATRRLSKSAILLRENNMADFYEELLNALYTYLSDKFLIPRAEMQRENISRLLAEKGVAAETRLELFDLLDKCEMSRYAPAAGFDAEKMYERASAVLRKIEEGRA
;
A
#
# COMPACT_ATOMS: atom_id res chain seq x y z
N PRO A 1 60.31 78.06 -52.26
CA PRO A 1 60.29 77.31 -53.54
C PRO A 1 60.91 75.92 -53.34
N VAL A 2 60.30 74.93 -53.97
CA VAL A 2 60.15 73.54 -53.49
C VAL A 2 61.16 72.62 -54.16
N ALA A 3 61.70 71.64 -53.43
CA ALA A 3 62.31 70.45 -54.04
C ALA A 3 61.74 69.19 -53.37
N SER A 4 61.09 68.38 -54.19
CA SER A 4 60.25 67.23 -53.87
C SER A 4 61.05 65.97 -53.54
N VAL A 5 60.65 65.30 -52.45
CA VAL A 5 61.12 63.96 -52.08
C VAL A 5 60.44 62.93 -52.98
N ASN A 6 61.21 62.30 -53.86
CA ASN A 6 60.71 61.24 -54.74
C ASN A 6 60.74 59.89 -53.99
N ARG A 7 59.57 59.26 -53.83
CA ARG A 7 59.40 57.97 -53.15
C ARG A 7 59.94 56.84 -54.04
N VAL A 8 60.93 56.11 -53.54
CA VAL A 8 61.48 54.92 -54.20
C VAL A 8 60.41 53.83 -54.25
N SER A 9 60.01 53.46 -55.47
CA SER A 9 59.12 52.34 -55.76
C SER A 9 59.77 51.02 -55.34
N LYS A 10 59.06 50.24 -54.52
CA LYS A 10 59.48 48.94 -54.00
C LYS A 10 59.41 47.94 -55.17
N LYS A 11 60.56 47.67 -55.77
CA LYS A 11 60.75 46.68 -56.85
C LYS A 11 60.02 45.38 -56.55
N GLU A 12 59.33 44.88 -57.58
CA GLU A 12 58.75 43.54 -57.68
C GLU A 12 59.79 42.49 -57.30
N VAL A 13 59.51 41.78 -56.21
CA VAL A 13 60.21 40.54 -55.87
C VAL A 13 59.52 39.44 -56.66
N ASN A 14 60.23 38.93 -57.67
CA ASN A 14 59.82 37.76 -58.45
C ASN A 14 59.58 36.56 -57.52
N LEU A 15 58.31 36.16 -57.35
CA LEU A 15 57.92 34.98 -56.60
C LEU A 15 57.88 33.78 -57.55
N LEU A 16 59.00 33.07 -57.67
CA LEU A 16 59.02 31.68 -58.12
C LEU A 16 58.27 30.81 -57.11
N GLY A 17 57.24 30.09 -57.56
CA GLY A 17 56.60 28.99 -56.83
C GLY A 17 55.24 29.34 -56.19
N ARG A 18 54.15 28.87 -56.81
CA ARG A 18 52.77 28.94 -56.29
C ARG A 18 52.48 27.84 -55.24
N ASP A 19 53.40 27.54 -54.34
CA ASP A 19 53.26 26.40 -53.41
C ASP A 19 53.14 26.77 -51.92
N ILE A 20 52.83 28.04 -51.63
CA ILE A 20 52.55 28.45 -50.25
C ILE A 20 51.36 29.41 -50.27
N ARG A 21 50.19 28.89 -49.87
CA ARG A 21 49.00 29.74 -49.64
C ARG A 21 49.12 30.40 -48.26
N TYR A 22 48.73 31.66 -48.17
CA TYR A 22 48.74 32.42 -46.92
C TYR A 22 47.88 31.74 -45.85
N ILE A 23 48.46 31.48 -44.66
CA ILE A 23 47.72 30.96 -43.50
C ILE A 23 46.73 32.03 -43.06
N LYS A 24 45.43 31.71 -43.01
CA LYS A 24 44.42 32.63 -42.49
C LYS A 24 44.68 32.85 -40.99
N THR A 25 45.33 33.95 -40.64
CA THR A 25 45.67 34.36 -39.26
C THR A 25 44.52 35.05 -38.53
N GLY A 26 43.32 35.07 -39.10
CA GLY A 26 42.13 35.56 -38.41
C GLY A 26 41.61 34.50 -37.44
N ILE A 27 41.63 34.80 -36.14
CA ILE A 27 40.84 34.06 -35.15
C ILE A 27 39.38 34.18 -35.61
N PRO A 28 38.68 33.09 -35.98
CA PRO A 28 37.28 33.20 -36.33
C PRO A 28 36.54 33.81 -35.14
N PRO A 29 35.58 34.73 -35.34
CA PRO A 29 34.81 35.27 -34.23
C PRO A 29 34.19 34.08 -33.50
N ILE A 30 34.53 33.95 -32.22
CA ILE A 30 33.93 32.93 -31.35
C ILE A 30 32.44 33.24 -31.35
N LYS A 31 31.67 32.48 -32.14
CA LYS A 31 30.21 32.56 -32.09
C LYS A 31 29.85 32.16 -30.67
N GLU A 32 29.22 33.05 -29.92
CA GLU A 32 28.74 32.75 -28.58
C GLU A 32 28.05 31.39 -28.62
N ALA A 33 28.59 30.44 -27.86
CA ALA A 33 28.03 29.11 -27.80
C ALA A 33 26.56 29.25 -27.38
N ARG A 34 25.69 28.72 -28.24
CA ARG A 34 24.22 28.69 -28.13
C ARG A 34 23.78 28.70 -26.66
N LYS A 35 22.88 29.63 -26.27
CA LYS A 35 22.31 29.75 -24.92
C LYS A 35 22.02 28.35 -24.34
N TYR A 36 22.84 27.93 -23.36
CA TYR A 36 22.72 26.63 -22.74
C TYR A 36 21.38 26.52 -21.99
N PHE A 37 20.74 25.34 -22.02
CA PHE A 37 19.54 25.07 -21.21
C PHE A 37 19.85 25.13 -19.69
N PHE A 38 21.12 24.96 -19.35
CA PHE A 38 21.65 25.10 -18.00
C PHE A 38 21.44 26.52 -17.47
N ASN A 39 20.96 26.65 -16.22
CA ASN A 39 20.62 27.93 -15.57
C ASN A 39 19.40 28.69 -16.15
N THR A 40 18.59 28.06 -16.99
CA THR A 40 17.27 28.59 -17.37
C THR A 40 16.24 28.21 -16.29
N PRO A 41 15.20 29.02 -16.00
CA PRO A 41 14.13 28.65 -15.07
C PRO A 41 13.49 27.29 -15.37
N GLY A 42 13.38 26.91 -16.65
CA GLY A 42 12.88 25.60 -17.07
C GLY A 42 13.75 24.41 -16.61
N PHE A 43 15.08 24.59 -16.51
CA PHE A 43 15.98 23.56 -15.97
C PHE A 43 15.72 23.31 -14.50
N TYR A 44 15.57 24.36 -13.69
CA TYR A 44 15.26 24.23 -12.27
C TYR A 44 13.88 23.61 -12.02
N ILE A 45 12.86 23.96 -12.83
CA ILE A 45 11.54 23.33 -12.76
C ILE A 45 11.64 21.83 -13.06
N LEU A 46 12.31 21.46 -14.15
CA LEU A 46 12.49 20.05 -14.52
C LEU A 46 13.30 19.27 -13.47
N PHE A 47 14.32 19.92 -12.89
CA PHE A 47 15.13 19.35 -11.82
C PHE A 47 14.34 19.14 -10.53
N LEU A 48 13.46 20.08 -10.16
CA LEU A 48 12.63 19.99 -8.95
C LEU A 48 11.39 19.11 -9.12
N LEU A 49 10.92 18.92 -10.36
CA LEU A 49 9.74 18.12 -10.69
C LEU A 49 9.72 16.72 -10.06
N PRO A 50 10.78 15.87 -10.19
CA PRO A 50 10.77 14.55 -9.57
C PRO A 50 10.64 14.61 -8.03
N TYR A 51 11.28 15.60 -7.39
CA TYR A 51 11.14 15.79 -5.94
C TYR A 51 9.72 16.21 -5.55
N GLY A 52 9.09 17.10 -6.34
CA GLY A 52 7.69 17.49 -6.14
C GLY A 52 6.73 16.31 -6.27
N VAL A 53 6.92 15.45 -7.27
CA VAL A 53 6.13 14.22 -7.46
C VAL A 53 6.30 13.26 -6.28
N LEU A 54 7.53 13.05 -5.80
CA LEU A 54 7.80 12.21 -4.63
C LEU A 54 7.14 12.76 -3.35
N LEU A 55 7.22 14.07 -3.11
CA LEU A 55 6.57 14.71 -1.96
C LEU A 55 5.04 14.56 -2.02
N LEU A 56 4.45 14.77 -3.19
CA LEU A 56 3.01 14.60 -3.39
C LEU A 56 2.60 13.13 -3.17
N ALA A 57 3.35 12.18 -3.74
CA ALA A 57 3.10 10.76 -3.56
C ALA A 57 3.21 10.34 -2.09
N TRP A 58 4.23 10.82 -1.37
CA TRP A 58 4.42 10.59 0.05
C TRP A 58 3.27 11.17 0.89
N TRP A 59 2.87 12.40 0.61
CA TRP A 59 1.73 13.05 1.28
C TRP A 59 0.42 12.29 1.05
N MET A 60 0.16 11.87 -0.20
CA MET A 60 -1.00 11.03 -0.53
C MET A 60 -0.96 9.67 0.17
N ALA A 61 0.21 9.03 0.25
CA ALA A 61 0.37 7.75 0.93
C ALA A 61 0.08 7.86 2.43
N ILE A 62 0.57 8.92 3.10
CA ILE A 62 0.29 9.18 4.52
C ILE A 62 -1.21 9.44 4.72
N ARG A 63 -1.82 10.26 3.87
CA ARG A 63 -3.26 10.55 3.95
C ARG A 63 -4.10 9.30 3.80
N ARG A 64 -3.77 8.43 2.83
CA ARG A 64 -4.42 7.13 2.65
C ARG A 64 -4.24 6.22 3.87
N ARG A 65 -3.04 6.15 4.44
CA ARG A 65 -2.78 5.35 5.65
C ARG A 65 -3.62 5.82 6.85
N ARG A 66 -3.76 7.12 7.06
CA ARG A 66 -4.59 7.67 8.14
C ARG A 66 -6.07 7.32 7.97
N GLN A 67 -6.60 7.47 6.76
CA GLN A 67 -7.99 7.10 6.45
C GLN A 67 -8.22 5.59 6.64
N ASN A 68 -7.32 4.75 6.14
CA ASN A 68 -7.41 3.31 6.30
C ASN A 68 -7.30 2.88 7.76
N ALA A 69 -6.42 3.51 8.55
CA ALA A 69 -6.27 3.23 9.98
C ALA A 69 -7.53 3.59 10.77
N ASP A 70 -8.22 4.68 10.41
CA ASP A 70 -9.48 5.06 11.04
C ASP A 70 -10.59 4.04 10.71
N VAL A 71 -10.74 3.67 9.44
CA VAL A 71 -11.72 2.65 9.02
C VAL A 71 -11.42 1.29 9.65
N ALA A 72 -10.16 0.86 9.66
CA ALA A 72 -9.73 -0.38 10.29
C ALA A 72 -9.97 -0.35 11.81
N GLY A 73 -9.60 0.75 12.48
CA GLY A 73 -9.83 0.95 13.90
C GLY A 73 -11.32 0.93 14.26
N LEU A 74 -12.17 1.55 13.44
CA LEU A 74 -13.62 1.52 13.61
C LEU A 74 -14.19 0.11 13.45
N ARG A 75 -13.76 -0.65 12.43
CA ARG A 75 -14.16 -2.06 12.26
C ARG A 75 -13.77 -2.89 13.47
N GLN A 76 -12.52 -2.78 13.91
CA GLN A 76 -12.02 -3.51 15.07
C GLN A 76 -12.77 -3.18 16.36
N ARG A 77 -13.12 -1.90 16.60
CA ARG A 77 -13.92 -1.48 17.76
C ARG A 77 -15.36 -1.96 17.69
N ARG A 78 -15.95 -1.99 16.48
CA ARG A 78 -17.33 -2.43 16.26
C ARG A 78 -17.48 -3.95 16.15
N ALA A 79 -16.39 -4.70 15.93
CA ALA A 79 -16.41 -6.15 15.72
C ALA A 79 -17.18 -6.89 16.82
N GLY A 80 -16.98 -6.55 18.10
CA GLY A 80 -17.72 -7.18 19.21
C GLY A 80 -19.23 -6.90 19.15
N LYS A 81 -19.62 -5.66 18.82
CA LYS A 81 -21.04 -5.27 18.67
C LYS A 81 -21.69 -5.94 17.44
N GLU A 82 -20.96 -6.06 16.34
CA GLU A 82 -21.45 -6.72 15.14
C GLU A 82 -21.56 -8.23 15.34
N ALA A 83 -20.62 -8.85 16.05
CA ALA A 83 -20.66 -10.26 16.41
C ALA A 83 -21.88 -10.58 17.30
N THR A 84 -22.14 -9.77 18.34
CA THR A 84 -23.33 -9.97 19.19
C THR A 84 -24.64 -9.78 18.41
N ARG A 85 -24.68 -8.81 17.48
CA ARG A 85 -25.82 -8.63 16.58
C ARG A 85 -26.05 -9.87 15.71
N ARG A 86 -24.99 -10.44 15.12
CA ARG A 86 -25.09 -11.65 14.29
C ARG A 86 -25.44 -12.89 15.10
N LEU A 87 -24.90 -13.03 16.30
CA LEU A 87 -25.30 -14.07 17.24
C LEU A 87 -26.80 -13.97 17.60
N SER A 88 -27.31 -12.76 17.81
CA SER A 88 -28.75 -12.59 18.06
C SER A 88 -29.59 -13.04 16.86
N LYS A 89 -29.09 -12.84 15.63
CA LYS A 89 -29.74 -13.35 14.41
C LYS A 89 -29.71 -14.88 14.35
N SER A 90 -28.59 -15.52 14.67
CA SER A 90 -28.55 -17.00 14.75
C SER A 90 -29.51 -17.51 15.83
N ALA A 91 -29.62 -16.83 16.98
CA ALA A 91 -30.56 -17.23 18.03
C ALA A 91 -32.04 -17.15 17.57
N ILE A 92 -32.39 -16.22 16.67
CA ILE A 92 -33.72 -16.15 16.07
C ILE A 92 -33.94 -17.36 15.14
N LEU A 93 -32.99 -17.67 14.26
CA LEU A 93 -33.06 -18.82 13.35
C LEU A 93 -33.18 -20.15 14.10
N LEU A 94 -32.51 -20.27 15.25
CA LEU A 94 -32.62 -21.42 16.13
C LEU A 94 -34.06 -21.60 16.66
N ARG A 95 -34.72 -20.51 17.07
CA ARG A 95 -36.11 -20.52 17.54
C ARG A 95 -37.11 -20.83 16.44
N GLU A 96 -36.80 -20.42 15.20
CA GLU A 96 -37.56 -20.74 14.00
C GLU A 96 -37.33 -22.19 13.52
N ASN A 97 -36.52 -22.97 14.24
CA ASN A 97 -36.14 -24.34 13.92
C ASN A 97 -35.43 -24.48 12.56
N ASN A 98 -34.82 -23.39 12.08
CA ASN A 98 -34.09 -23.35 10.81
C ASN A 98 -32.60 -23.64 11.07
N MET A 99 -32.28 -24.93 11.21
CA MET A 99 -30.96 -25.39 11.63
C MET A 99 -29.86 -25.10 10.59
N ALA A 100 -30.17 -25.20 9.30
CA ALA A 100 -29.19 -24.96 8.23
C ALA A 100 -28.70 -23.50 8.26
N ASP A 101 -29.64 -22.56 8.28
CA ASP A 101 -29.32 -21.13 8.31
C ASP A 101 -28.72 -20.72 9.65
N PHE A 102 -29.12 -21.38 10.76
CA PHE A 102 -28.50 -21.18 12.06
C PHE A 102 -26.99 -21.44 12.03
N TYR A 103 -26.57 -22.62 11.54
CA TYR A 103 -25.15 -22.99 11.50
C TYR A 103 -24.36 -22.09 10.56
N GLU A 104 -24.95 -21.69 9.42
CA GLU A 104 -24.32 -20.76 8.49
C GLU A 104 -24.11 -19.37 9.11
N GLU A 105 -25.15 -18.81 9.76
CA GLU A 105 -25.03 -17.50 10.39
C GLU A 105 -24.12 -17.52 11.62
N LEU A 106 -24.11 -18.60 12.40
CA LEU A 106 -23.21 -18.75 13.54
C LEU A 106 -21.74 -18.76 13.07
N LEU A 107 -21.44 -19.52 12.02
CA LEU A 107 -20.12 -19.60 11.42
C LEU A 107 -19.70 -18.25 10.80
N ASN A 108 -20.62 -17.59 10.10
CA ASN A 108 -20.40 -16.26 9.55
C ASN A 108 -20.14 -15.22 10.66
N ALA A 109 -20.84 -15.30 11.79
CA ALA A 109 -20.62 -14.43 12.94
C ALA A 109 -19.20 -14.57 13.50
N LEU A 110 -18.74 -15.82 13.69
CA LEU A 110 -17.40 -16.12 14.19
C LEU A 110 -16.30 -15.64 13.22
N TYR A 111 -16.41 -15.98 11.93
CA TYR A 111 -15.41 -15.59 10.94
C TYR A 111 -15.38 -14.08 10.70
N THR A 112 -16.54 -13.42 10.66
CA THR A 112 -16.63 -11.95 10.52
C THR A 112 -16.01 -11.27 11.73
N TYR A 113 -16.28 -11.77 12.94
CA TYR A 113 -15.65 -11.26 14.15
C TYR A 113 -14.12 -11.35 14.07
N LEU A 114 -13.57 -12.52 13.72
CA LEU A 114 -12.13 -12.71 13.63
C LEU A 114 -11.51 -11.78 12.56
N SER A 115 -12.13 -11.70 11.39
CA SER A 115 -11.73 -10.81 10.30
C SER A 115 -11.70 -9.35 10.77
N ASP A 116 -12.78 -8.85 11.36
CA ASP A 116 -12.89 -7.44 11.72
C ASP A 116 -12.08 -7.07 12.98
N LYS A 117 -12.04 -7.95 13.98
CA LYS A 117 -11.35 -7.71 15.27
C LYS A 117 -9.83 -7.77 15.15
N PHE A 118 -9.32 -8.65 14.28
CA PHE A 118 -7.89 -8.85 14.07
C PHE A 118 -7.41 -8.31 12.72
N LEU A 119 -8.29 -7.67 11.95
CA LEU A 119 -8.01 -7.06 10.63
C LEU A 119 -7.38 -8.07 9.66
N ILE A 120 -7.86 -9.31 9.70
CA ILE A 120 -7.33 -10.42 8.90
C ILE A 120 -7.96 -10.37 7.50
N PRO A 121 -7.17 -10.20 6.43
CA PRO A 121 -7.69 -10.30 5.08
C PRO A 121 -8.21 -11.71 4.80
N ARG A 122 -9.25 -11.84 3.97
CA ARG A 122 -9.84 -13.15 3.61
C ARG A 122 -8.81 -14.14 3.04
N ALA A 123 -7.81 -13.64 2.32
CA ALA A 123 -6.72 -14.47 1.77
C ALA A 123 -5.81 -15.09 2.85
N GLU A 124 -5.83 -14.55 4.06
CA GLU A 124 -4.98 -14.98 5.17
C GLU A 124 -5.79 -15.65 6.31
N MET A 125 -7.07 -15.95 6.08
CA MET A 125 -7.97 -16.63 7.03
C MET A 125 -7.72 -18.14 7.11
N GLN A 126 -6.46 -18.52 7.28
CA GLN A 126 -6.03 -19.90 7.51
C GLN A 126 -5.77 -20.15 8.99
N ARG A 127 -5.98 -21.39 9.44
CA ARG A 127 -5.97 -21.82 10.85
C ARG A 127 -4.69 -21.40 11.57
N GLU A 128 -3.55 -21.59 10.92
CA GLU A 128 -2.22 -21.27 11.45
C GLU A 128 -2.08 -19.76 11.70
N ASN A 129 -2.54 -18.94 10.76
CA ASN A 129 -2.43 -17.49 10.87
C ASN A 129 -3.35 -16.93 11.97
N ILE A 130 -4.59 -17.41 12.04
CA ILE A 130 -5.54 -17.04 13.10
C ILE A 130 -4.97 -17.44 14.47
N SER A 131 -4.46 -18.67 14.60
CA SER A 131 -3.87 -19.16 15.85
C SER A 131 -2.68 -18.33 16.32
N ARG A 132 -1.79 -17.97 15.38
CA ARG A 132 -0.62 -17.11 15.64
C ARG A 132 -1.06 -15.72 16.10
N LEU A 133 -1.97 -15.07 15.36
CA LEU A 133 -2.46 -13.72 15.68
C LEU A 133 -3.19 -13.69 17.03
N LEU A 134 -3.99 -14.70 17.34
CA LEU A 134 -4.63 -14.83 18.65
C LEU A 134 -3.60 -14.99 19.78
N ALA A 135 -2.53 -15.77 19.55
CA ALA A 135 -1.44 -15.93 20.50
C ALA A 135 -0.72 -14.60 20.79
N GLU A 136 -0.37 -13.85 19.73
CA GLU A 136 0.27 -12.53 19.84
C GLU A 136 -0.59 -11.52 20.59
N LYS A 137 -1.91 -11.73 20.65
CA LYS A 137 -2.86 -10.90 21.39
C LYS A 137 -3.17 -11.41 22.80
N GLY A 138 -2.46 -12.42 23.29
CA GLY A 138 -2.57 -12.93 24.67
C GLY A 138 -3.68 -13.96 24.88
N VAL A 139 -4.33 -14.45 23.82
CA VAL A 139 -5.42 -15.42 23.96
C VAL A 139 -4.87 -16.79 24.36
N ALA A 140 -5.38 -17.34 25.46
CA ALA A 140 -5.00 -18.64 25.99
C ALA A 140 -5.09 -19.76 24.94
N ALA A 141 -4.18 -20.74 25.01
CA ALA A 141 -4.16 -21.87 24.08
C ALA A 141 -5.48 -22.67 24.13
N GLU A 142 -6.05 -22.84 25.31
CA GLU A 142 -7.34 -23.52 25.54
C GLU A 142 -8.49 -22.84 24.77
N THR A 143 -8.61 -21.52 24.86
CA THR A 143 -9.64 -20.75 24.13
C THR A 143 -9.45 -20.84 22.62
N ARG A 144 -8.20 -20.86 22.13
CA ARG A 144 -7.90 -21.04 20.71
C ARG A 144 -8.32 -22.44 20.22
N LEU A 145 -8.04 -23.48 21.00
CA LEU A 145 -8.47 -24.85 20.67
C LEU A 145 -10.00 -24.97 20.68
N GLU A 146 -10.66 -24.38 21.68
CA GLU A 146 -12.12 -24.35 21.78
C GLU A 146 -12.77 -23.63 20.58
N LEU A 147 -12.19 -22.49 20.15
CA LEU A 147 -12.63 -21.76 18.96
C LEU A 147 -12.58 -22.64 17.72
N PHE A 148 -11.48 -23.35 17.48
CA PHE A 148 -11.36 -24.17 16.27
C PHE A 148 -12.21 -25.44 16.34
N ASP A 149 -12.34 -26.10 17.50
CA ASP A 149 -13.28 -27.21 17.70
C ASP A 149 -14.72 -26.78 17.37
N LEU A 150 -15.10 -25.57 17.80
CA LEU A 150 -16.41 -24.98 17.49
C LEU A 150 -16.58 -24.74 15.99
N LEU A 151 -15.58 -24.15 15.32
CA LEU A 151 -15.63 -23.90 13.87
C LEU A 151 -15.77 -25.21 13.08
N ASP A 152 -14.95 -26.21 13.41
CA ASP A 152 -14.95 -27.52 12.74
C ASP A 152 -16.31 -28.22 12.91
N LYS A 153 -16.90 -28.14 14.11
CA LYS A 153 -18.24 -28.69 14.38
C LYS A 153 -19.35 -27.92 13.66
N CYS A 154 -19.29 -26.59 13.60
CA CYS A 154 -20.24 -25.79 12.82
C CYS A 154 -20.17 -26.12 11.33
N GLU A 155 -18.96 -26.24 10.77
CA GLU A 155 -18.77 -26.65 9.38
C GLU A 155 -19.34 -28.04 9.13
N MET A 156 -19.04 -29.00 10.01
CA MET A 156 -19.57 -30.35 9.90
C MET A 156 -21.10 -30.38 9.98
N SER A 157 -21.71 -29.64 10.92
CA SER A 157 -23.17 -29.55 11.04
C SER A 157 -23.84 -28.95 9.80
N ARG A 158 -23.16 -28.01 9.12
CA ARG A 158 -23.68 -27.42 7.88
C ARG A 158 -23.74 -28.42 6.73
N TYR A 159 -22.72 -29.28 6.60
CA TYR A 159 -22.62 -30.26 5.51
C TYR A 159 -23.24 -31.62 5.84
N ALA A 160 -23.30 -31.97 7.13
CA ALA A 160 -23.85 -33.21 7.66
C ALA A 160 -24.74 -32.93 8.88
N PRO A 161 -25.97 -32.40 8.69
CA PRO A 161 -26.87 -32.05 9.80
C PRO A 161 -27.24 -33.25 10.70
N ALA A 162 -27.16 -34.47 10.16
CA ALA A 162 -27.41 -35.72 10.90
C ALA A 162 -26.34 -36.05 11.95
N ALA A 163 -25.22 -35.31 12.01
CA ALA A 163 -24.16 -35.51 12.99
C ALA A 163 -24.60 -35.22 14.45
N GLY A 164 -25.79 -34.63 14.65
CA GLY A 164 -26.46 -34.62 15.96
C GLY A 164 -25.85 -33.68 17.00
N PHE A 165 -25.16 -32.61 16.59
CA PHE A 165 -24.71 -31.60 17.54
C PHE A 165 -25.88 -30.74 18.04
N ASP A 166 -25.84 -30.47 19.33
CA ASP A 166 -26.83 -29.67 20.03
C ASP A 166 -26.64 -28.18 19.70
N ALA A 167 -27.56 -27.64 18.88
CA ALA A 167 -27.48 -26.29 18.36
C ALA A 167 -27.50 -25.21 19.45
N GLU A 168 -28.25 -25.41 20.54
CA GLU A 168 -28.26 -24.50 21.69
C GLU A 168 -26.89 -24.45 22.38
N LYS A 169 -26.27 -25.62 22.60
CA LYS A 169 -24.92 -25.68 23.17
C LYS A 169 -23.87 -25.04 22.27
N MET A 170 -24.01 -25.16 20.94
CA MET A 170 -23.10 -24.53 19.99
C MET A 170 -23.20 -23.00 20.05
N TYR A 171 -24.42 -22.46 20.19
CA TYR A 171 -24.63 -21.04 20.41
C TYR A 171 -24.01 -20.54 21.72
N GLU A 172 -24.26 -21.24 22.84
CA GLU A 172 -23.71 -20.88 24.15
C GLU A 172 -22.18 -20.96 24.18
N ARG A 173 -21.60 -21.98 23.53
CA ARG A 173 -20.14 -22.08 23.36
C ARG A 173 -19.58 -20.93 22.53
N ALA A 174 -20.25 -20.56 21.43
CA ALA A 174 -19.80 -19.46 20.59
C ALA A 174 -19.79 -18.12 21.35
N SER A 175 -20.85 -17.85 22.12
CA SER A 175 -20.94 -16.63 22.93
C SER A 175 -19.85 -16.60 24.01
N ALA A 176 -19.60 -17.73 24.68
CA ALA A 176 -18.57 -17.87 25.70
C ALA A 176 -17.15 -17.70 25.14
N VAL A 177 -16.84 -18.33 24.01
CA VAL A 177 -15.52 -18.19 23.35
C VAL A 177 -15.28 -16.75 22.93
N LEU A 178 -16.26 -16.07 22.32
CA LEU A 178 -16.13 -14.67 21.96
C LEU A 178 -15.87 -13.78 23.19
N ARG A 179 -16.58 -14.04 24.30
CA ARG A 179 -16.35 -13.32 25.56
C ARG A 179 -14.93 -13.56 26.11
N LYS A 180 -14.46 -14.80 26.13
CA LYS A 180 -13.08 -15.13 26.54
C LYS A 180 -12.02 -14.44 25.67
N ILE A 181 -12.25 -14.33 24.36
CA ILE A 181 -11.34 -13.63 23.44
C ILE A 181 -11.32 -12.12 23.71
N GLU A 182 -12.46 -11.53 24.06
CA GLU A 182 -12.55 -10.12 24.47
C GLU A 182 -11.86 -9.86 25.82
N GLU A 183 -12.05 -10.75 26.80
CA GLU A 183 -11.49 -10.64 28.16
C GLU A 183 -9.98 -10.93 28.19
N GLY A 184 -9.50 -11.92 27.42
CA GLY A 184 -8.10 -12.33 27.36
C GLY A 184 -7.17 -11.32 26.68
N ARG A 185 -7.67 -10.14 26.31
CA ARG A 185 -6.93 -9.04 25.68
C ARG A 185 -6.61 -7.89 26.65
N ALA A 186 -6.92 -8.05 27.94
CA ALA A 186 -6.58 -7.10 29.00
C ALA A 186 -5.07 -7.06 29.28
#